data_AF-A0A0M2UX35-F1
#
_entry.id   AF-A0A0M2UX35-F1
#
_cell.length_a   1.000
_cell.length_b   1.000
_cell.length_c   1.000
_cell.angle_alpha   90.00
_cell.angle_beta   90.00
_cell.angle_gamma   90.00
#
_symmetry.space_group_name_H-M   'P 1'
#
loop_
_entity.id
_entity.type
_entity.pdbx_description
1 polymer ?
#
loop_
_entity_poly.entity_id
_entity_poly.type
_entity_poly.pdbx_seq_one_letter_code
_entity_poly.pdbx_strand_id
1 'polypeptide(L)'
;MSKLPLEYLKHILEEIEFIINELNSISEDDFYKNPVLKIASVRSLEIIGEATKNISDAFRERHSNVDWKNMARMRDKLIHHYFGINVFTPQASV
;
A
#
# COMPACT_ATOMS: atom_id res chain seq x y z
N MET A 1 19.33 -7.14 13.58
CA MET A 1 18.38 -8.19 14.05
C MET A 1 17.44 -8.47 12.90
N SER A 2 17.36 -9.70 12.41
CA SER A 2 16.37 -10.08 11.40
C SER A 2 14.99 -10.00 12.06
N LYS A 3 14.20 -8.99 11.71
CA LYS A 3 12.80 -8.91 12.15
C LYS A 3 12.10 -10.18 11.65
N LEU A 4 11.44 -10.89 12.56
CA LEU A 4 10.73 -12.11 12.21
C LEU A 4 9.59 -11.74 11.24
N PRO A 5 9.25 -12.59 10.26
CA PRO A 5 8.17 -12.33 9.30
C PRO A 5 6.85 -11.89 9.95
N LEU A 6 6.60 -12.35 11.18
CA LEU A 6 5.43 -12.01 11.98
C LEU A 6 5.31 -10.51 12.29
N GLU A 7 6.42 -9.82 12.56
CA GLU A 7 6.38 -8.38 12.86
C GLU A 7 5.95 -7.56 11.64
N TYR A 8 6.43 -7.94 10.45
CA TYR A 8 6.01 -7.29 9.21
C TYR A 8 4.54 -7.54 8.89
N LEU A 9 4.07 -8.78 9.08
CA LEU A 9 2.66 -9.11 8.90
C LEU A 9 1.76 -8.35 9.88
N LYS A 10 2.20 -8.19 11.13
CA LYS A 10 1.48 -7.42 12.13
C LYS A 10 1.36 -5.95 11.74
N HIS A 11 2.46 -5.32 11.32
CA HIS A 11 2.41 -3.93 10.84
C HIS A 11 1.49 -3.78 9.62
N ILE A 12 1.55 -4.72 8.67
CA ILE A 12 0.65 -4.70 7.51
C ILE A 12 -0.81 -4.74 7.97
N LEU A 13 -1.14 -5.63 8.91
CA LEU A 13 -2.51 -5.78 9.41
C LEU A 13 -2.99 -4.52 10.14
N GLU A 14 -2.17 -3.97 11.04
CA GLU A 14 -2.49 -2.75 11.80
C GLU A 14 -2.80 -1.57 10.87
N GLU A 15 -2.00 -1.37 9.81
CA GLU A 15 -2.23 -0.31 8.84
C GLU A 15 -3.47 -0.53 7.97
N ILE A 16 -3.77 -1.79 7.62
CA ILE A 16 -5.00 -2.14 6.89
C ILE A 16 -6.23 -1.86 7.77
N GLU A 17 -6.21 -2.30 9.03
CA GLU A 17 -7.29 -2.07 9.98
C GLU A 17 -7.52 -0.58 10.23
N PHE A 18 -6.43 0.20 10.39
CA PHE A 18 -6.51 1.66 10.51
C PHE A 18 -7.23 2.28 9.30
N ILE A 19 -6.78 1.99 8.06
CA ILE A 19 -7.41 2.55 6.86
C ILE A 19 -8.89 2.18 6.80
N ILE A 20 -9.23 0.90 7.02
CA ILE A 20 -10.62 0.42 6.93
C ILE A 20 -11.50 1.11 7.97
N ASN A 21 -11.04 1.24 9.21
CA ASN A 21 -11.82 1.84 10.29
C ASN A 21 -12.09 3.34 10.05
N GLU A 22 -11.08 4.07 9.61
CA GLU A 22 -11.22 5.50 9.31
C GLU A 22 -12.13 5.73 8.10
N LEU A 23 -11.97 4.94 7.02
CA LEU A 23 -12.77 5.10 5.80
C LEU A 23 -14.23 4.65 5.95
N ASN A 24 -14.51 3.60 6.75
CA ASN A 24 -15.88 3.16 6.99
C ASN A 24 -16.69 4.15 7.84
N SER A 25 -16.02 5.08 8.53
CA SER A 25 -16.65 6.05 9.43
C SER A 25 -17.04 7.36 8.75
N ILE A 26 -16.72 7.53 7.46
CA ILE A 26 -16.90 8.80 6.74
C ILE A 26 -17.41 8.58 5.32
N SER A 27 -17.96 9.62 4.70
CA SER A 27 -18.26 9.60 3.27
C SER A 27 -17.02 9.85 2.42
N GLU A 28 -17.11 9.56 1.12
CA GLU A 28 -16.05 9.85 0.15
C GLU A 28 -15.75 11.37 0.07
N ASP A 29 -16.77 12.23 0.11
CA ASP A 29 -16.59 13.68 0.10
C ASP A 29 -15.87 14.19 1.36
N ASP A 30 -16.20 13.62 2.52
CA ASP A 30 -15.51 13.92 3.78
C ASP A 30 -14.03 13.51 3.71
N PHE A 31 -13.72 12.36 3.12
CA PHE A 31 -12.34 11.92 2.90
C PHE A 31 -11.57 12.92 2.02
N TYR A 32 -12.15 13.36 0.91
CA TYR A 32 -11.49 14.33 0.03
C TYR A 32 -11.25 15.68 0.69
N LYS A 33 -12.13 16.08 1.62
CA LYS A 33 -12.01 17.31 2.41
C LYS A 33 -11.08 17.18 3.63
N ASN A 34 -10.67 15.96 3.98
CA ASN A 34 -9.79 15.71 5.12
C ASN A 34 -8.31 15.52 4.70
N PRO A 35 -7.48 16.58 4.71
CA PRO A 35 -6.08 16.49 4.30
C PRO A 35 -5.24 15.59 5.21
N VAL A 36 -5.58 15.51 6.51
CA VAL A 36 -4.85 14.69 7.47
C VAL A 36 -5.07 13.21 7.17
N LEU A 37 -6.32 12.81 6.95
CA LEU A 37 -6.64 11.43 6.65
C LEU A 37 -6.05 11.00 5.30
N LYS A 38 -6.05 11.86 4.28
CA LYS A 38 -5.34 11.56 3.02
C LYS A 38 -3.86 11.29 3.23
N ILE A 39 -3.17 12.13 3.99
CA ILE A 39 -1.75 11.92 4.31
C ILE A 39 -1.57 10.63 5.11
N ALA A 40 -2.42 10.38 6.11
CA ALA A 40 -2.38 9.17 6.92
C ALA A 40 -2.57 7.91 6.07
N SER A 41 -3.58 7.87 5.20
CA SER A 41 -3.81 6.74 4.29
C SER A 41 -2.64 6.50 3.34
N VAL A 42 -2.02 7.56 2.80
CA VAL A 42 -0.81 7.43 1.97
C VAL A 42 0.34 6.84 2.78
N ARG A 43 0.57 7.32 4.02
CA ARG A 43 1.61 6.78 4.90
C ARG A 43 1.37 5.31 5.25
N SER A 44 0.15 4.93 5.58
CA SER A 44 -0.22 3.55 5.85
C SER A 44 0.08 2.63 4.67
N LEU A 45 -0.26 3.06 3.45
CA LEU A 45 0.06 2.30 2.23
C LEU A 45 1.57 2.23 1.94
N GLU A 46 2.35 3.26 2.27
CA GLU A 46 3.82 3.20 2.20
C GLU A 46 4.39 2.16 3.18
N ILE A 47 3.89 2.13 4.42
CA ILE A 47 4.30 1.18 5.45
C ILE A 47 3.97 -0.25 5.04
N ILE A 48 2.77 -0.50 4.52
CA ILE A 48 2.36 -1.81 4.00
C ILE A 48 3.32 -2.29 2.90
N GLY A 49 3.64 -1.41 1.95
CA GLY A 49 4.55 -1.74 0.85
C GLY A 49 5.97 -2.04 1.33
N GLU A 50 6.50 -1.24 2.25
CA GLU A 50 7.83 -1.45 2.83
C GLU A 50 7.90 -2.74 3.66
N ALA A 51 6.92 -2.98 4.53
CA ALA A 51 6.83 -4.21 5.31
C ALA A 51 6.76 -5.43 4.38
N THR A 52 6.00 -5.36 3.29
CA THR A 52 5.90 -6.44 2.30
C THR A 52 7.24 -6.76 1.64
N LYS A 53 8.05 -5.75 1.28
CA LYS A 53 9.37 -5.95 0.66
C LYS A 53 10.35 -6.66 1.59
N ASN A 54 10.19 -6.50 2.90
CA ASN A 54 11.04 -7.12 3.89
C ASN A 54 10.63 -8.58 4.21
N ILE A 55 9.50 -9.07 3.68
CA ILE A 55 9.11 -10.48 3.77
C ILE A 55 9.90 -11.28 2.72
N SER A 56 10.55 -12.36 3.15
CA SER A 56 11.34 -13.24 2.27
C SER A 56 10.51 -13.79 1.10
N ASP A 57 11.13 -13.94 -0.08
CA ASP A 57 10.47 -14.51 -1.26
C ASP A 57 9.90 -15.91 -0.98
N ALA A 58 10.66 -16.77 -0.29
CA ALA A 58 10.19 -18.12 0.07
C ALA A 58 8.91 -18.12 0.92
N PHE A 59 8.70 -17.09 1.75
CA PHE A 59 7.44 -16.95 2.50
C PHE A 59 6.30 -16.51 1.58
N ARG A 60 6.55 -15.53 0.70
CA ARG A 60 5.57 -15.01 -0.26
C ARG A 60 5.14 -16.08 -1.26
N GLU A 61 6.07 -16.90 -1.73
CA GLU A 61 5.78 -18.04 -2.63
C GLU A 61 4.91 -19.11 -1.97
N ARG A 62 5.16 -19.42 -0.68
CA ARG A 62 4.31 -20.34 0.09
C ARG A 62 2.88 -19.83 0.32
N HIS A 63 2.68 -18.51 0.24
CA HIS A 63 1.38 -17.84 0.42
C HIS A 63 1.00 -17.08 -0.85
N SER A 64 1.06 -17.76 -2.00
CA SER A 64 0.82 -17.16 -3.32
C SER A 64 -0.62 -16.71 -3.57
N ASN A 65 -1.55 -17.04 -2.66
CA ASN A 65 -2.92 -16.53 -2.65
C ASN A 65 -3.01 -15.05 -2.29
N VAL A 66 -1.96 -14.48 -1.70
CA VAL A 66 -1.87 -13.04 -1.37
C VAL A 66 -1.11 -12.32 -2.48
N ASP A 67 -1.63 -11.17 -2.91
CA ASP A 67 -1.02 -10.36 -3.96
C ASP A 67 0.13 -9.48 -3.44
N TRP A 68 1.20 -10.14 -3.01
CA TRP A 68 2.40 -9.48 -2.47
C TRP A 68 3.02 -8.48 -3.44
N LYS A 69 2.93 -8.76 -4.75
CA LYS A 69 3.51 -7.90 -5.79
C LYS A 69 2.82 -6.56 -5.84
N ASN A 70 1.49 -6.53 -5.74
CA ASN A 70 0.77 -5.27 -5.70
C ASN A 70 0.97 -4.51 -4.40
N MET A 71 1.04 -5.20 -3.26
CA MET A 71 1.34 -4.58 -1.97
C MET A 71 2.73 -3.92 -1.96
N ALA A 72 3.77 -4.62 -2.40
CA ALA A 72 5.13 -4.08 -2.48
C ALA A 72 5.25 -2.85 -3.42
N ARG A 73 4.35 -2.70 -4.39
CA ARG A 73 4.31 -1.60 -5.38
C ARG A 73 3.32 -0.49 -5.03
N MET A 74 2.73 -0.49 -3.83
CA MET A 74 1.74 0.52 -3.43
C MET A 74 2.28 1.94 -3.54
N ARG A 75 3.51 2.18 -3.09
CA ARG A 75 4.17 3.50 -3.21
C ARG A 75 4.25 3.97 -4.67
N ASP A 76 4.65 3.11 -5.58
CA ASP A 76 4.79 3.44 -7.00
C ASP A 76 3.42 3.84 -7.58
N LYS A 77 2.38 3.05 -7.28
CA LYS A 77 1.00 3.35 -7.70
C LYS A 77 0.49 4.68 -7.14
N LEU A 78 0.78 4.98 -5.87
CA LEU A 78 0.38 6.24 -5.25
C LEU A 78 1.09 7.43 -5.88
N ILE A 79 2.39 7.34 -6.17
CA ILE A 79 3.09 8.44 -6.84
C ILE A 79 2.51 8.69 -8.23
N HIS A 80 2.21 7.62 -8.98
CA HIS A 80 1.63 7.76 -10.33
C HIS A 80 0.21 8.34 -10.31
N HIS A 81 -0.64 7.95 -9.36
CA HIS A 81 -2.03 8.40 -9.30
C HIS A 81 -2.24 9.71 -8.53
N TYR A 82 -1.45 9.98 -7.49
CA TYR A 82 -1.62 11.15 -6.61
C TYR A 82 -0.92 12.41 -7.15
N PHE A 83 0.18 12.26 -7.90
CA PHE A 83 0.84 13.39 -8.57
C PHE A 83 0.31 13.67 -9.98
N GLY A 84 -0.69 12.90 -10.45
CA GLY A 84 -1.24 13.09 -11.80
C GLY A 84 -0.18 12.99 -12.91
N ILE A 85 0.98 12.38 -12.64
CA ILE A 85 1.95 12.07 -13.68
C ILE A 85 1.40 10.85 -14.39
N ASN A 86 0.48 11.11 -15.33
CA ASN A 86 0.31 10.29 -16.50
C ASN A 86 1.70 10.15 -17.13
N VAL A 87 2.46 9.15 -16.70
CA VAL A 87 3.54 8.64 -17.53
C VAL A 87 2.81 7.97 -18.67
N PHE A 88 2.48 8.79 -19.67
CA PHE A 88 2.08 8.38 -20.99
C PHE A 88 3.17 7.40 -21.42
N THR A 89 2.94 6.11 -21.24
CA THR A 89 3.80 5.10 -21.84
C THR A 89 3.32 5.10 -23.28
N PRO A 90 4.07 5.67 -24.24
CA PRO A 90 3.70 5.51 -25.62
C PRO A 90 3.84 4.02 -25.86
N GLN A 91 2.73 3.34 -26.12
CA GLN A 91 2.82 2.05 -26.78
C GLN A 91 3.47 2.34 -28.12
N ALA A 92 4.77 2.04 -28.22
CA ALA A 92 5.45 2.00 -29.49
C ALA A 92 4.81 0.86 -30.27
N SER A 93 3.82 1.20 -31.11
CA SER A 93 3.47 0.41 -32.26
C SER A 93 4.58 0.61 -33.29
N VAL A 94 5.47 -0.37 -33.40
CA VAL A 94 6.11 -0.77 -34.66
C VAL A 94 6.25 -2.29 -34.63
#